data_AF-A0A7W0F6F0-F1
#
_entry.id   AF-A0A7W0F6F0-F1
#
_cell.length_a   1.000
_cell.length_b   1.000
_cell.length_c   1.000
_cell.angle_alpha   90.00
_cell.angle_beta   90.00
_cell.angle_gamma   90.00
#
_symmetry.space_group_name_H-M   'P 1'
#
loop_
_entity.id
_entity.type
_entity.pdbx_description
1 polymer ?
#
loop_
_entity_poly.entity_id
_entity_poly.type
_entity_poly.pdbx_seq_one_letter_code
_entity_poly.pdbx_strand_id
1 'polypeptide(L)' 'MKGVNKKGEVMLIKDIMTRNVITVNPKMNLHKLAELFVEKDISGAPVVDDGLINS' A
#
# COMPACT_ATOMS: atom_id res chain seq x y z
N MET A 1 -2.05 -19.98 -2.22
CA MET A 1 -1.31 -20.41 -3.43
C MET A 1 0.09 -19.84 -3.39
N LYS A 2 1.11 -20.60 -3.81
CA LYS A 2 2.49 -20.12 -3.97
C LYS A 2 2.71 -19.84 -5.45
N GLY A 3 3.18 -18.64 -5.78
CA GLY A 3 3.60 -18.30 -7.15
C GLY A 3 5.01 -18.84 -7.40
N VAL A 4 5.31 -19.17 -8.65
CA VAL A 4 6.65 -19.62 -9.07
C VAL A 4 7.19 -18.60 -10.08
N ASN A 5 8.43 -18.16 -9.90
CA ASN A 5 9.06 -17.21 -10.82
C ASN A 5 9.54 -17.89 -12.12
N LYS A 6 10.05 -17.12 -13.09
CA LYS A 6 10.53 -17.64 -14.38
C LYS A 6 11.69 -18.66 -14.27
N LYS A 7 12.31 -18.80 -13.09
CA LYS A 7 13.41 -19.73 -12.79
C LYS A 7 12.98 -20.98 -12.02
N GLY A 8 11.68 -21.14 -11.72
CA GLY A 8 11.18 -22.30 -10.97
C GLY A 8 11.24 -22.14 -9.45
N GLU A 9 11.59 -20.96 -8.93
CA GLU A 9 11.71 -20.71 -7.49
C GLU A 9 10.36 -20.29 -6.90
N VAL A 10 10.06 -20.77 -5.69
CA VAL A 10 8.89 -20.37 -4.92
C VAL A 10 9.02 -18.90 -4.52
N MET A 11 8.05 -18.09 -4.91
CA MET A 11 7.94 -16.68 -4.55
C MET A 11 6.83 -16.48 -3.53
N LEU A 12 7.15 -15.74 -2.47
CA LEU A 12 6.19 -15.33 -1.46
C LEU A 12 5.66 -13.93 -1.81
N ILE A 13 4.42 -13.63 -1.41
CA ILE A 13 3.80 -12.30 -1.60
C ILE A 13 4.73 -11.19 -1.06
N LYS A 14 5.36 -11.45 0.09
CA LYS A 14 6.30 -10.52 0.74
C LYS A 14 7.55 -10.19 -0.07
N ASP A 15 7.85 -10.98 -1.10
CA ASP A 15 9.04 -10.80 -1.94
C ASP A 15 8.77 -9.81 -3.09
N ILE A 16 7.51 -9.55 -3.41
CA ILE A 16 7.09 -8.61 -4.47
C ILE A 16 6.33 -7.38 -3.97
N MET A 17 5.95 -7.36 -2.69
CA MET A 17 5.18 -6.25 -2.13
C MET A 17 6.06 -5.01 -1.87
N THR A 18 5.50 -3.83 -2.09
CA THR A 18 6.07 -2.56 -1.62
C THR A 18 5.97 -2.51 -0.10
N ARG A 19 7.10 -2.36 0.61
CA ARG A 19 7.14 -2.39 2.09
C ARG A 19 6.83 -1.05 2.74
N ASN A 20 7.35 0.03 2.17
CA ASN A 20 7.17 1.37 2.70
C ASN A 20 6.06 2.07 1.93
N VAL A 21 4.82 1.81 2.34
CA VAL A 21 3.63 2.44 1.75
C VAL A 21 3.23 3.68 2.55
N ILE A 22 2.78 4.71 1.84
CA ILE A 22 2.10 5.85 2.46
C ILE A 22 0.68 5.39 2.81
N THR A 23 0.24 5.66 4.03
CA THR A 23 -1.13 5.40 4.48
C THR A 23 -1.87 6.70 4.74
N VAL A 24 -3.20 6.65 4.70
CA VAL A 24 -4.06 7.81 4.94
C VAL A 24 -5.07 7.50 6.05
N ASN A 25 -5.43 8.50 6.83
CA ASN A 25 -6.42 8.35 7.89
C ASN A 25 -7.85 8.45 7.30
N PRO A 26 -8.83 7.64 7.72
CA PRO A 26 -10.20 7.70 7.21
C PRO A 26 -10.90 9.04 7.45
N LYS A 27 -10.43 9.84 8.44
CA LYS A 27 -10.95 11.17 8.76
C LYS A 27 -10.24 12.29 7.97
N MET A 28 -9.28 11.95 7.11
CA MET A 28 -8.57 12.93 6.27
C MET A 28 -9.55 13.63 5.31
N ASN A 29 -9.39 14.94 5.16
CA ASN A 29 -10.17 15.72 4.20
C ASN A 29 -9.84 15.29 2.75
N LEU A 30 -10.86 15.14 1.91
CA LEU A 30 -10.74 14.70 0.52
C LEU A 30 -9.82 15.59 -0.33
N HIS A 31 -9.84 16.91 -0.11
CA HIS A 31 -8.98 17.84 -0.84
C HIS A 31 -7.50 17.60 -0.52
N LYS A 32 -7.18 17.45 0.77
CA LYS A 32 -5.82 17.11 1.23
C LYS A 32 -5.37 15.74 0.73
N LEU A 33 -6.30 14.78 0.63
CA LEU A 33 -6.01 13.47 0.04
C LEU A 33 -5.64 13.58 -1.45
N ALA A 34 -6.38 14.38 -2.21
CA ALA A 34 -6.10 14.62 -3.63
C ALA A 34 -4.76 15.34 -3.83
N GLU A 35 -4.48 16.36 -3.03
CA GLU A 35 -3.17 17.05 -3.03
C GLU A 35 -2.03 16.07 -2.75
N LEU A 36 -2.18 15.21 -1.74
CA LEU A 36 -1.19 14.20 -1.39
C LEU A 36 -0.93 13.22 -2.55
N PHE A 37 -1.97 12.77 -3.25
CA PHE A 37 -1.84 11.83 -4.36
C PHE A 37 -1.06 12.43 -5.52
N VAL A 38 -1.32 13.70 -5.85
CA VAL A 38 -0.57 14.43 -6.87
C VAL A 38 0.87 14.67 -6.43
N GLU A 39 1.09 15.09 -5.18
CA GLU A 39 2.43 15.34 -4.65
C GLU A 39 3.30 14.08 -4.63
N LYS A 40 2.71 12.93 -4.31
CA LYS A 40 3.43 11.66 -4.17
C LYS A 40 3.43 10.79 -5.42
N ASP A 41 2.77 11.24 -6.50
CA ASP A 41 2.60 10.49 -7.75
C ASP A 41 2.05 9.07 -7.51
N ILE A 42 0.99 8.99 -6.69
CA ILE A 42 0.31 7.72 -6.37
C ILE A 42 -1.17 7.83 -6.70
N SER A 43 -1.73 6.72 -7.18
CA SER A 43 -3.16 6.60 -7.48
C SER A 43 -3.99 6.10 -6.29
N GLY A 44 -3.35 5.69 -5.20
CA GLY A 44 -4.02 5.11 -4.05
C GLY A 44 -3.08 4.87 -2.87
N ALA A 45 -3.69 4.79 -1.68
CA ALA A 45 -3.01 4.52 -0.43
C ALA A 45 -3.93 3.67 0.47
N PRO A 46 -3.41 2.74 1.27
CA PRO A 46 -4.20 2.06 2.30
C PRO A 46 -4.76 3.06 3.32
N VAL A 47 -6.03 2.90 3.66
CA VAL A 47 -6.70 3.70 4.70
C VAL A 47 -6.55 2.98 6.05
N VAL A 48 -6.01 3.65 7.06
CA VAL A 48 -5.77 3.09 8.40
C VAL A 48 -6.25 4.05 9.49
N ASP A 49 -6.95 3.54 10.50
CA ASP A 49 -7.30 4.31 11.71
C ASP A 49 -6.12 4.26 12.69
N ASP A 50 -5.66 5.43 13.17
CA ASP A 50 -4.70 5.65 14.28
C ASP A 50 -3.75 4.46 14.65
N GLY A 51 -3.07 3.90 13.65
CA GLY A 51 -2.06 2.83 13.82
C GLY A 51 -2.59 1.39 13.94
N LEU A 52 -3.91 1.16 13.93
CA LEU A 52 -4.49 -0.19 13.93
C LEU A 52 -4.77 -0.65 12.50
N ILE A 53 -3.76 -1.28 11.89
CA ILE A 53 -4.01 -2.21 10.79
C ILE A 53 -4.67 -3.42 11.45
N ASN A 54 -5.97 -3.59 11.32
CA ASN A 54 -6.63 -4.83 11.73
C ASN A 54 -6.12 -5.95 10.81
N SER A 55 -5.24 -6.78 11.39
CA SER A 55 -4.71 -8.03 10.85
C SER A 55 -5.75 -9.14 10.85
#